data_AF-A0A662W5J6-F1
#
_entry.id   AF-A0A662W5J6-F1
#
_cell.length_a   1.000
_cell.length_b   1.000
_cell.length_c   1.000
_cell.angle_alpha   90.00
_cell.angle_beta   90.00
_cell.angle_gamma   90.00
#
_symmetry.space_group_name_H-M   'P 1'
#
loop_
_entity.id
_entity.type
_entity.pdbx_description
1 polymer ?
#
loop_
_entity_poly.entity_id
_entity_poly.type
_entity_poly.pdbx_seq_one_letter_code
_entity_poly.pdbx_strand_id
1 'polypeptide(L)'
;MGHTYLIKPFDPWKSPLCTCPEKYSLNPYTGCSHRCIYCYSTYIPNFYRLRVKKNLLPRVEKDLSKLPKRSPISMSNSSDPYPPLEKKLGLTRGVLKLLKEYEMDLMIVTKSDIVTRDIDLITEMNAAVSISLTTLDKKLASKLEPGAPEPMKRIEALRKLHSEGIPVILRLDPVIPGKTEREIENIIEECSFVSHVVSSTLKLRFDSLKRMIENFPDLEYYRQLYAKGEKIQNSFYLPREYRWKILNRVKRACERYGLSYAFCREGFDFKAKSCDGSHLIR
;
A
#
# COMPACT_ATOMS: atom_id res chain seq x y z
N MET A 1 -30.14 9.42 13.00
CA MET A 1 -29.32 8.84 11.90
C MET A 1 -28.10 8.16 12.51
N GLY A 2 -27.93 6.85 12.27
CA GLY A 2 -26.84 6.08 12.87
C GLY A 2 -25.46 6.62 12.50
N HIS A 3 -24.59 6.81 13.50
CA HIS A 3 -23.21 7.25 13.29
C HIS A 3 -22.45 6.17 12.53
N THR A 4 -22.18 6.40 11.24
CA THR A 4 -21.29 5.51 10.49
C THR A 4 -19.85 5.82 10.89
N TYR A 5 -19.24 4.91 11.65
CA TYR A 5 -17.83 4.97 12.03
C TYR A 5 -16.92 5.08 10.79
N LEU A 6 -15.94 5.98 10.86
CA LEU A 6 -14.85 6.14 9.91
C LEU A 6 -13.64 5.27 10.27
N ILE A 7 -13.38 5.08 11.57
CA ILE A 7 -12.39 4.12 12.06
C ILE A 7 -13.11 2.80 12.33
N LYS A 8 -12.67 1.73 11.67
CA LYS A 8 -13.27 0.40 11.77
C LYS A 8 -12.20 -0.66 11.96
N PRO A 9 -12.49 -1.82 12.56
CA PRO A 9 -11.59 -2.96 12.50
C PRO A 9 -11.14 -3.22 11.06
N PHE A 10 -9.85 -3.46 10.87
CA PHE A 10 -9.28 -3.79 9.57
C PHE A 10 -9.81 -5.15 9.12
N ASP A 11 -10.59 -5.13 8.04
CA ASP A 11 -11.12 -6.35 7.42
C ASP A 11 -10.73 -6.39 5.92
N PRO A 12 -9.78 -7.25 5.53
CA PRO A 12 -9.40 -7.48 4.15
C PRO A 12 -10.34 -8.51 3.50
N TRP A 13 -11.65 -8.28 3.62
CA TRP A 13 -12.74 -9.16 3.16
C TRP A 13 -12.65 -10.59 3.69
N LYS A 14 -12.22 -10.75 4.95
CA LYS A 14 -12.01 -12.05 5.60
C LYS A 14 -11.16 -12.98 4.76
N SER A 15 -10.17 -12.43 4.04
CA SER A 15 -9.34 -13.24 3.15
C SER A 15 -8.56 -14.27 3.96
N PRO A 16 -8.62 -15.57 3.59
CA PRO A 16 -7.90 -16.62 4.30
C PRO A 16 -6.37 -16.50 4.14
N LEU A 17 -5.92 -15.68 3.19
CA LEU A 17 -4.49 -15.43 2.93
C LEU A 17 -3.97 -14.18 3.64
N CYS A 18 -4.82 -13.41 4.32
CA CYS A 18 -4.34 -12.26 5.06
C CYS A 18 -3.86 -12.67 6.45
N THR A 19 -2.57 -12.52 6.70
CA THR A 19 -1.92 -12.82 7.99
C THR A 19 -1.60 -11.55 8.79
N CYS A 20 -2.05 -10.37 8.33
CA CYS A 20 -1.81 -9.13 9.05
C CYS A 20 -2.48 -9.16 10.44
N PRO A 21 -1.80 -8.68 11.49
CA PRO A 21 -2.39 -8.60 12.82
C PRO A 21 -3.64 -7.70 12.89
N GLU A 22 -4.41 -7.90 13.96
CA GLU A 22 -5.55 -7.05 14.31
C GLU A 22 -5.11 -5.59 14.48
N LYS A 23 -5.92 -4.71 13.91
CA LYS A 23 -5.74 -3.26 13.90
C LYS A 23 -7.02 -2.58 13.39
N TYR A 24 -7.06 -1.27 13.47
CA TYR A 24 -8.10 -0.45 12.86
C TYR A 24 -7.67 0.06 11.48
N SER A 25 -8.64 0.49 10.69
CA SER A 25 -8.46 1.06 9.36
C SER A 25 -9.14 2.42 9.31
N LEU A 26 -8.42 3.41 8.78
CA LEU A 26 -8.92 4.76 8.55
C LEU A 26 -8.53 5.20 7.14
N ASN A 27 -9.46 5.81 6.42
CA ASN A 27 -9.19 6.35 5.09
C ASN A 27 -9.65 7.82 5.08
N PRO A 28 -8.76 8.82 5.02
CA PRO A 28 -9.18 10.23 4.98
C PRO A 28 -10.04 10.55 3.75
N TYR A 29 -9.77 9.87 2.64
CA TYR A 29 -10.46 10.01 1.36
C TYR A 29 -11.20 8.74 0.94
N THR A 30 -12.21 8.90 0.10
CA THR A 30 -12.84 7.80 -0.65
C THR A 30 -12.42 7.87 -2.12
N GLY A 31 -11.90 6.78 -2.67
CA GLY A 31 -11.33 6.76 -4.02
C GLY A 31 -9.85 7.18 -4.03
N CYS A 32 -9.22 7.16 -5.21
CA CYS A 32 -7.81 7.49 -5.37
C CYS A 32 -7.53 8.13 -6.73
N SER A 33 -6.87 9.30 -6.73
CA SER A 33 -6.50 10.04 -7.94
C SER A 33 -5.21 9.54 -8.61
N HIS A 34 -4.52 8.55 -8.04
CA HIS A 34 -3.32 7.94 -8.64
C HIS A 34 -3.63 7.12 -9.90
N ARG A 35 -4.88 6.66 -10.06
CA ARG A 35 -5.37 6.01 -11.30
C ARG A 35 -4.56 4.78 -11.74
N CYS A 36 -4.01 4.04 -10.78
CA CYS A 36 -3.24 2.83 -11.08
C CYS A 36 -4.09 1.84 -11.88
N ILE A 37 -3.66 1.45 -13.08
CA ILE A 37 -4.48 0.64 -13.97
C ILE A 37 -4.75 -0.76 -13.42
N TYR A 38 -3.83 -1.27 -12.59
CA TYR A 38 -3.93 -2.55 -11.90
C TYR A 38 -4.70 -2.48 -10.56
N CYS A 39 -5.26 -1.33 -10.18
CA CYS A 39 -5.83 -1.15 -8.84
C CYS A 39 -6.97 -2.13 -8.57
N TYR A 40 -6.93 -2.81 -7.42
CA TYR A 40 -7.98 -3.71 -6.98
C TYR A 40 -9.18 -2.99 -6.34
N SER A 41 -9.00 -1.74 -5.89
CA SER A 41 -10.02 -0.98 -5.13
C SER A 41 -11.13 -0.38 -6.00
N THR A 42 -11.12 -0.66 -7.30
CA THR A 42 -12.11 -0.23 -8.29
C THR A 42 -13.51 -0.82 -8.06
N TYR A 43 -13.67 -1.76 -7.13
CA TYR A 43 -15.00 -2.17 -6.64
C TYR A 43 -15.75 -1.02 -5.94
N ILE A 44 -15.05 0.02 -5.50
CA ILE A 44 -15.66 1.24 -4.95
C ILE A 44 -16.23 2.06 -6.12
N PRO A 45 -17.54 2.40 -6.13
CA PRO A 45 -18.14 3.16 -7.22
C PRO A 45 -17.44 4.50 -7.47
N ASN A 46 -17.18 4.84 -8.74
CA ASN A 46 -16.44 6.05 -9.13
C ASN A 46 -15.05 6.17 -8.47
N PHE A 47 -14.31 5.06 -8.37
CA PHE A 47 -13.06 4.98 -7.59
C PHE A 47 -12.02 6.05 -7.93
N TYR A 48 -11.83 6.37 -9.22
CA TYR A 48 -10.84 7.37 -9.63
C TYR A 48 -11.26 8.82 -9.38
N ARG A 49 -12.53 9.05 -9.01
CA ARG A 49 -13.01 10.35 -8.53
C ARG A 49 -12.79 10.42 -7.03
N LEU A 50 -11.71 11.11 -6.64
CA LEU A 50 -11.40 11.39 -5.25
C LEU A 50 -12.56 12.15 -4.58
N ARG A 51 -12.97 11.71 -3.39
CA ARG A 51 -14.03 12.33 -2.61
C ARG A 51 -13.56 12.58 -1.19
N VAL A 52 -13.81 13.80 -0.72
CA VAL A 52 -13.63 14.21 0.67
C VAL A 52 -14.80 13.69 1.50
N LYS A 53 -14.53 13.16 2.70
CA LYS A 53 -15.58 12.76 3.62
C LYS A 53 -16.15 13.99 4.33
N LYS A 54 -17.47 14.18 4.29
CA LYS A 54 -18.15 15.25 5.04
C LYS A 54 -17.84 15.13 6.53
N ASN A 55 -17.46 16.26 7.14
CA ASN A 55 -17.11 16.39 8.55
C ASN A 55 -16.05 15.35 8.98
N LEU A 56 -14.97 15.19 8.18
CA LEU A 56 -13.93 14.19 8.43
C LEU A 56 -13.37 14.30 9.86
N LEU A 57 -12.83 15.46 10.25
CA LEU A 57 -12.11 15.61 11.53
C LEU A 57 -13.01 15.38 12.75
N PRO A 58 -14.20 16.02 12.89
CA PRO A 58 -15.07 15.77 14.04
C PRO A 58 -15.56 14.31 14.14
N ARG A 59 -15.68 13.62 13.00
CA ARG A 59 -16.07 12.20 12.99
C ARG A 59 -14.92 11.28 13.38
N VAL A 60 -13.70 11.60 12.95
CA VAL A 60 -12.49 10.86 13.36
C VAL A 60 -12.28 11.02 14.87
N GLU A 61 -12.34 12.25 15.39
CA GLU A 61 -12.23 12.54 16.83
C GLU A 61 -13.27 11.77 17.66
N LYS A 62 -14.54 11.78 17.23
CA LYS A 62 -15.62 11.01 17.88
C LYS A 62 -15.40 9.49 17.85
N ASP A 63 -14.70 8.97 16.85
CA ASP A 63 -14.35 7.55 16.80
C ASP A 63 -13.15 7.26 17.71
N LEU A 64 -12.14 8.13 17.71
CA LEU A 64 -10.93 8.01 18.54
C LEU A 64 -11.24 8.03 20.03
N SER A 65 -12.20 8.84 20.47
CA SER A 65 -12.61 8.91 21.89
C SER A 65 -13.16 7.61 22.46
N LYS A 66 -13.37 6.59 21.61
CA LYS A 66 -13.86 5.26 21.98
C LYS A 66 -12.79 4.18 21.86
N LEU A 67 -11.61 4.50 21.36
CA LEU A 67 -10.54 3.54 21.14
C LEU A 67 -9.53 3.59 22.29
N PRO A 68 -8.99 2.44 22.73
CA PRO A 68 -7.87 2.42 23.67
C PRO A 68 -6.65 3.15 23.08
N LYS A 69 -5.89 3.84 23.93
CA LYS A 69 -4.56 4.36 23.56
C LYS A 69 -3.70 3.25 22.97
N ARG A 70 -2.77 3.61 22.08
CA ARG A 70 -1.88 2.66 21.38
C ARG A 70 -2.60 1.65 20.49
N SER A 71 -3.89 1.86 20.17
CA SER A 71 -4.57 1.07 19.16
C SER A 71 -3.90 1.29 17.80
N PRO A 72 -3.43 0.24 17.10
CA PRO A 72 -2.80 0.39 15.80
C PRO A 72 -3.84 0.76 14.74
N ILE A 73 -3.59 1.83 13.99
CA ILE A 73 -4.42 2.29 12.88
C ILE A 73 -3.61 2.19 11.59
N SER A 74 -4.16 1.45 10.62
CA SER A 74 -3.64 1.44 9.26
C SER A 74 -4.41 2.41 8.38
N MET A 75 -3.70 3.43 7.94
CA MET A 75 -4.24 4.50 7.11
C MET A 75 -4.15 4.14 5.62
N SER A 76 -5.30 4.17 4.96
CA SER A 76 -5.45 4.12 3.50
C SER A 76 -5.09 2.79 2.80
N ASN A 77 -5.73 1.70 3.23
CA ASN A 77 -5.67 0.40 2.53
C ASN A 77 -6.58 0.30 1.28
N SER A 78 -7.49 1.25 1.05
CA SER A 78 -8.38 1.26 -0.14
C SER A 78 -8.53 2.65 -0.76
N SER A 79 -7.61 3.55 -0.42
CA SER A 79 -7.47 4.88 -0.99
C SER A 79 -5.99 5.27 -0.89
N ASP A 80 -5.65 6.54 -1.05
CA ASP A 80 -4.35 7.06 -0.68
C ASP A 80 -4.58 8.23 0.30
N PRO A 81 -3.78 8.37 1.38
CA PRO A 81 -3.95 9.47 2.31
C PRO A 81 -3.34 10.77 1.77
N TYR A 82 -2.54 10.70 0.71
CA TYR A 82 -1.82 11.83 0.16
C TYR A 82 -2.07 12.02 -1.35
N PRO A 83 -3.33 12.11 -1.80
CA PRO A 83 -3.60 12.49 -3.18
C PRO A 83 -3.07 13.92 -3.43
N PRO A 84 -2.84 14.35 -4.69
CA PRO A 84 -2.35 15.71 -4.99
C PRO A 84 -3.17 16.83 -4.34
N LEU A 85 -4.48 16.62 -4.15
CA LEU A 85 -5.37 17.57 -3.49
C LEU A 85 -5.04 17.79 -1.99
N GLU A 86 -4.40 16.83 -1.32
CA GLU A 86 -3.97 16.93 0.08
C GLU A 86 -2.93 18.04 0.30
N LYS A 87 -2.18 18.46 -0.74
CA LYS A 87 -1.30 19.63 -0.65
C LYS A 87 -2.05 20.90 -0.25
N LYS A 88 -3.31 21.02 -0.68
CA LYS A 88 -4.17 22.19 -0.41
C LYS A 88 -5.09 21.97 0.79
N LEU A 89 -5.63 20.76 0.93
CA LEU A 89 -6.68 20.51 1.93
C LEU A 89 -6.15 20.25 3.34
N GLY A 90 -4.97 19.64 3.49
CA GLY A 90 -4.40 19.33 4.81
C GLY A 90 -5.28 18.42 5.68
N LEU A 91 -6.15 17.60 5.07
CA LEU A 91 -7.09 16.75 5.79
C LEU A 91 -6.38 15.59 6.45
N THR A 92 -5.44 14.97 5.77
CA THR A 92 -4.61 13.91 6.34
C THR A 92 -3.75 14.49 7.45
N ARG A 93 -3.13 15.65 7.26
CA ARG A 93 -2.40 16.34 8.35
C ARG A 93 -3.29 16.61 9.57
N GLY A 94 -4.53 17.06 9.36
CA GLY A 94 -5.51 17.22 10.44
C GLY A 94 -5.84 15.92 11.15
N VAL A 95 -5.97 14.82 10.42
CA VAL A 95 -6.15 13.48 11.00
C VAL A 95 -4.91 13.08 11.80
N LEU A 96 -3.69 13.30 11.31
CA LEU A 96 -2.45 12.98 12.03
C LEU A 96 -2.37 13.71 13.38
N LYS A 97 -2.77 14.99 13.43
CA LYS A 97 -2.83 15.75 14.68
C LYS A 97 -3.76 15.09 15.71
N LEU A 98 -4.95 14.67 15.29
CA LEU A 98 -5.88 13.94 16.17
C LEU A 98 -5.31 12.58 16.60
N LEU A 99 -4.71 11.82 15.68
CA LEU A 99 -4.11 10.52 16.02
C LEU A 99 -2.98 10.67 17.04
N LYS A 100 -2.17 11.73 16.92
CA LYS A 100 -1.11 12.06 17.87
C LYS A 100 -1.70 12.43 19.24
N GLU A 101 -2.70 13.31 19.29
CA GLU A 101 -3.37 13.76 20.52
C GLU A 101 -4.00 12.59 21.30
N TYR A 102 -4.58 11.63 20.58
CA TYR A 102 -5.17 10.43 21.17
C TYR A 102 -4.16 9.27 21.38
N GLU A 103 -2.87 9.50 21.13
CA GLU A 103 -1.78 8.52 21.32
C GLU A 103 -1.99 7.20 20.56
N MET A 104 -2.37 7.30 19.29
CA MET A 104 -2.56 6.14 18.41
C MET A 104 -1.27 5.69 17.75
N ASP A 105 -1.11 4.38 17.59
CA ASP A 105 -0.04 3.79 16.78
C ASP A 105 -0.45 3.81 15.31
N LEU A 106 0.48 4.13 14.40
CA LEU A 106 0.10 4.49 13.03
C LEU A 106 0.91 3.75 11.96
N MET A 107 0.20 3.16 11.00
CA MET A 107 0.79 2.71 9.74
C MET A 107 0.22 3.53 8.60
N ILE A 108 1.08 4.16 7.81
CA ILE A 108 0.67 4.89 6.60
C ILE A 108 0.98 4.03 5.37
N VAL A 109 0.03 3.87 4.44
CA VAL A 109 0.30 3.28 3.13
C VAL A 109 0.02 4.31 2.05
N THR A 110 1.01 4.65 1.23
CA THR A 110 0.87 5.67 0.17
C THR A 110 1.75 5.38 -1.05
N LYS A 111 1.53 6.12 -2.14
CA LYS A 111 2.47 6.29 -3.27
C LYS A 111 3.07 7.70 -3.33
N SER A 112 2.66 8.57 -2.42
CA SER A 112 2.88 10.00 -2.53
C SER A 112 4.12 10.47 -1.76
N ASP A 113 4.88 11.39 -2.35
CA ASP A 113 5.97 12.11 -1.71
C ASP A 113 5.49 13.20 -0.74
N ILE A 114 4.20 13.57 -0.79
CA ILE A 114 3.59 14.59 0.10
C ILE A 114 3.70 14.18 1.58
N VAL A 115 3.78 12.88 1.89
CA VAL A 115 3.97 12.39 3.27
C VAL A 115 5.17 13.04 3.96
N THR A 116 6.20 13.43 3.20
CA THR A 116 7.38 14.11 3.74
C THR A 116 7.11 15.51 4.32
N ARG A 117 5.96 16.12 3.99
CA ARG A 117 5.51 17.38 4.60
C ARG A 117 5.17 17.19 6.07
N ASP A 118 4.65 16.02 6.42
CA ASP A 118 4.09 15.75 7.75
C ASP A 118 5.08 14.96 8.64
N ILE A 119 6.36 14.94 8.27
CA ILE A 119 7.46 14.36 9.08
C ILE A 119 7.43 14.90 10.51
N ASP A 120 7.22 16.21 10.66
CA ASP A 120 7.17 16.89 11.96
C ASP A 120 6.14 16.27 12.92
N LEU A 121 5.02 15.77 12.39
CA LEU A 121 4.02 15.06 13.19
C LEU A 121 4.35 13.58 13.35
N ILE A 122 4.83 12.93 12.29
CA ILE A 122 5.07 11.48 12.25
C ILE A 122 6.22 11.09 13.19
N THR A 123 7.27 11.91 13.32
CA THR A 123 8.40 11.66 14.24
C THR A 123 8.01 11.69 15.70
N GLU A 124 6.91 12.37 16.05
CA GLU A 124 6.38 12.44 17.42
C GLU A 124 5.35 11.32 17.73
N MET A 125 5.18 10.37 16.80
CA MET A 125 4.26 9.25 16.92
C MET A 125 5.02 7.93 16.83
N ASN A 126 4.46 6.87 17.40
CA ASN A 126 4.91 5.53 17.09
C ASN A 126 4.30 5.09 15.75
N ALA A 127 5.03 5.38 14.67
CA ALA A 127 4.52 5.29 13.31
C ALA A 127 5.50 4.62 12.35
N ALA A 128 4.97 3.94 11.34
CA ALA A 128 5.73 3.42 10.20
C ALA A 128 5.08 3.83 8.88
N VAL A 129 5.90 4.11 7.86
CA VAL A 129 5.44 4.59 6.56
C VAL A 129 5.80 3.59 5.47
N SER A 130 4.78 3.10 4.76
CA SER A 130 4.90 2.22 3.62
C SER A 130 4.66 2.97 2.32
N ILE A 131 5.67 3.02 1.45
CA ILE A 131 5.58 3.65 0.14
C ILE A 131 5.62 2.58 -0.95
N SER A 132 4.62 2.61 -1.85
CA SER A 132 4.59 1.67 -2.97
C SER A 132 5.46 2.12 -4.14
N LEU A 133 6.32 1.23 -4.60
CA LEU A 133 7.22 1.43 -5.73
C LEU A 133 7.18 0.16 -6.59
N THR A 134 6.73 0.28 -7.83
CA THR A 134 6.53 -0.88 -8.72
C THR A 134 7.61 -1.04 -9.78
N THR A 135 8.26 0.05 -10.20
CA THR A 135 9.27 0.10 -11.26
C THR A 135 10.18 1.31 -11.03
N LEU A 136 11.42 1.28 -11.54
CA LEU A 136 12.31 2.44 -11.61
C LEU A 136 12.13 3.21 -12.93
N ASP A 137 11.56 2.59 -13.94
CA ASP A 137 11.30 3.19 -15.25
C ASP A 137 10.14 4.20 -15.17
N LYS A 138 10.49 5.49 -15.31
CA LYS A 138 9.53 6.61 -15.34
C LYS A 138 8.45 6.48 -16.41
N LYS A 139 8.78 5.97 -17.62
CA LYS A 139 7.80 5.80 -18.71
C LYS A 139 6.85 4.64 -18.42
N LEU A 140 7.35 3.57 -17.82
CA LEU A 140 6.49 2.45 -17.40
C LEU A 140 5.59 2.88 -16.23
N ALA A 141 6.15 3.58 -15.24
CA ALA A 141 5.40 4.11 -14.09
C ALA A 141 4.27 5.04 -14.52
N SER A 142 4.50 5.96 -15.46
CA SER A 142 3.45 6.89 -15.92
C SER A 142 2.32 6.19 -16.68
N LYS A 143 2.56 5.03 -17.29
CA LYS A 143 1.51 4.19 -17.88
C LYS A 143 0.77 3.37 -16.83
N LEU A 144 1.49 2.81 -15.86
CA LEU A 144 0.91 1.96 -14.81
C LEU A 144 0.13 2.77 -13.77
N GLU A 145 0.64 3.94 -13.39
CA GLU A 145 0.23 4.76 -12.25
C GLU A 145 0.19 6.26 -12.64
N PRO A 146 -0.61 6.67 -13.65
CA PRO A 146 -0.51 7.98 -14.29
C PRO A 146 -0.72 9.19 -13.37
N GLY A 147 -1.39 9.02 -12.24
CA GLY A 147 -1.60 10.09 -11.27
C GLY A 147 -0.63 10.08 -10.08
N ALA A 148 0.21 9.07 -9.94
CA ALA A 148 1.16 8.93 -8.83
C ALA A 148 2.50 9.63 -9.13
N PRO A 149 3.25 10.06 -8.10
CA PRO A 149 4.59 10.61 -8.29
C PRO A 149 5.53 9.64 -9.01
N GLU A 150 6.56 10.20 -9.65
CA GLU A 150 7.60 9.42 -10.32
C GLU A 150 8.36 8.51 -9.34
N PRO A 151 8.88 7.35 -9.80
CA PRO A 151 9.63 6.41 -8.96
C PRO A 151 10.68 7.05 -8.05
N MET A 152 11.54 7.92 -8.62
CA MET A 152 12.61 8.57 -7.86
C MET A 152 12.10 9.46 -6.72
N LYS A 153 10.97 10.17 -6.91
CA LYS A 153 10.37 10.96 -5.83
C LYS A 153 9.89 10.10 -4.67
N ARG A 154 9.46 8.87 -4.95
CA ARG A 154 9.04 7.91 -3.92
C ARG A 154 10.24 7.36 -3.16
N ILE A 155 11.35 7.11 -3.84
CA ILE A 155 12.62 6.69 -3.23
C ILE A 155 13.20 7.83 -2.38
N GLU A 156 13.20 9.06 -2.88
CA GLU A 156 13.61 10.25 -2.12
C GLU A 156 12.76 10.44 -0.86
N ALA A 157 11.44 10.24 -0.97
CA ALA A 157 10.55 10.26 0.18
C ALA A 157 10.88 9.17 1.20
N LEU A 158 11.14 7.93 0.75
CA LEU A 158 11.60 6.84 1.61
C LEU A 158 12.91 7.21 2.31
N ARG A 159 13.91 7.73 1.58
CA ARG A 159 15.21 8.14 2.15
C ARG A 159 15.05 9.24 3.19
N LYS A 160 14.24 10.26 2.89
CA LYS A 160 13.99 11.38 3.81
C LYS A 160 13.27 10.95 5.08
N LEU A 161 12.27 10.09 4.98
CA LEU A 161 11.60 9.54 6.15
C LEU A 161 12.57 8.69 7.00
N HIS A 162 13.37 7.86 6.35
CA HIS A 162 14.36 7.02 7.01
C HIS A 162 15.43 7.85 7.75
N SER A 163 15.93 8.95 7.15
CA SER A 163 16.94 9.81 7.78
C SER A 163 16.43 10.53 9.04
N GLU A 164 15.11 10.66 9.18
CA GLU A 164 14.45 11.23 10.37
C GLU A 164 14.11 10.15 11.41
N GLY A 165 14.62 8.93 11.24
CA GLY A 165 14.42 7.82 12.17
C GLY A 165 13.05 7.14 12.07
N ILE A 166 12.21 7.49 11.09
CA ILE A 166 10.90 6.86 10.89
C ILE A 166 11.11 5.49 10.23
N PRO A 167 10.59 4.38 10.80
CA PRO A 167 10.60 3.09 10.13
C PRO A 167 9.87 3.15 8.79
N VAL A 168 10.58 2.81 7.71
CA VAL A 168 10.02 2.82 6.36
C VAL A 168 9.93 1.43 5.78
N ILE A 169 8.87 1.22 4.98
CA ILE A 169 8.56 -0.07 4.36
C ILE A 169 8.51 0.14 2.85
N LEU A 170 9.36 -0.58 2.10
CA LEU A 170 9.20 -0.69 0.66
C LEU A 170 8.01 -1.61 0.36
N ARG A 171 7.01 -1.09 -0.34
CA ARG A 171 5.88 -1.90 -0.82
C ARG A 171 6.01 -2.18 -2.32
N LEU A 172 6.80 -3.20 -2.65
CA LEU A 172 6.94 -3.75 -4.01
C LEU A 172 5.72 -4.63 -4.33
N ASP A 173 4.54 -4.01 -4.35
CA ASP A 173 3.26 -4.69 -4.50
C ASP A 173 2.33 -3.86 -5.43
N PRO A 174 2.02 -4.35 -6.65
CA PRO A 174 2.37 -5.68 -7.17
C PRO A 174 3.66 -5.71 -8.01
N VAL A 175 4.27 -6.90 -8.08
CA VAL A 175 5.16 -7.29 -9.18
C VAL A 175 4.30 -7.77 -10.36
N ILE A 176 4.55 -7.20 -11.55
CA ILE A 176 3.77 -7.43 -12.77
C ILE A 176 4.62 -8.25 -13.75
N PRO A 177 4.28 -9.52 -14.03
CA PRO A 177 5.05 -10.40 -14.91
C PRO A 177 5.21 -9.80 -16.32
N GLY A 178 6.43 -9.80 -16.85
CA GLY A 178 6.73 -9.20 -18.16
C GLY A 178 6.73 -7.67 -18.21
N LYS A 179 6.42 -6.97 -17.10
CA LYS A 179 6.54 -5.50 -17.00
C LYS A 179 7.58 -5.08 -15.97
N THR A 180 7.35 -5.39 -14.70
CA THR A 180 8.19 -4.92 -13.58
C THR A 180 9.04 -6.01 -12.94
N GLU A 181 8.74 -7.28 -13.22
CA GLU A 181 9.47 -8.44 -12.67
C GLU A 181 10.99 -8.39 -12.91
N ARG A 182 11.45 -7.76 -13.99
CA ARG A 182 12.90 -7.65 -14.31
C ARG A 182 13.64 -6.67 -13.39
N GLU A 183 12.94 -5.82 -12.65
CA GLU A 183 13.52 -4.75 -11.83
C GLU A 183 13.55 -5.08 -10.33
N ILE A 184 13.11 -6.27 -9.93
CA ILE A 184 12.96 -6.66 -8.52
C ILE A 184 14.24 -6.41 -7.71
N GLU A 185 15.37 -6.95 -8.18
CA GLU A 185 16.65 -6.86 -7.49
C GLU A 185 17.14 -5.41 -7.42
N ASN A 186 17.05 -4.67 -8.53
CA ASN A 186 17.48 -3.27 -8.60
C ASN A 186 16.66 -2.37 -7.67
N ILE A 187 15.34 -2.57 -7.60
CA ILE A 187 14.47 -1.81 -6.69
C ILE A 187 14.84 -2.08 -5.23
N ILE A 188 15.07 -3.35 -4.88
CA ILE A 188 15.42 -3.75 -3.51
C ILE A 188 16.81 -3.21 -3.12
N GLU A 189 17.77 -3.25 -4.05
CA GLU A 189 19.11 -2.67 -3.86
C GLU A 189 19.03 -1.16 -3.62
N GLU A 190 18.32 -0.43 -4.49
CA GLU A 190 18.14 1.01 -4.37
C GLU A 190 17.46 1.40 -3.04
N CYS A 191 16.58 0.53 -2.55
CA CYS A 191 15.84 0.72 -1.29
C CYS A 191 16.42 -0.10 -0.13
N SER A 192 17.68 -0.53 -0.17
CA SER A 192 18.29 -1.41 0.84
C SER A 192 18.39 -0.79 2.26
N PHE A 193 18.08 0.50 2.40
CA PHE A 193 17.99 1.20 3.67
C PHE A 193 16.64 1.03 4.39
N VAL A 194 15.62 0.43 3.76
CA VAL A 194 14.30 0.26 4.38
C VAL A 194 14.30 -0.80 5.49
N SER A 195 13.37 -0.69 6.43
CA SER A 195 13.26 -1.64 7.56
C SER A 195 12.56 -2.94 7.17
N HIS A 196 11.68 -2.90 6.16
CA HIS A 196 10.89 -4.05 5.74
C HIS A 196 10.44 -3.94 4.28
N VAL A 197 10.30 -5.08 3.60
CA VAL A 197 9.79 -5.19 2.23
C VAL A 197 8.50 -6.01 2.20
N VAL A 198 7.41 -5.39 1.74
CA VAL A 198 6.15 -6.09 1.46
C VAL A 198 6.04 -6.28 -0.03
N SER A 199 5.91 -7.53 -0.48
CA SER A 199 5.76 -7.83 -1.90
C SER A 199 4.57 -8.73 -2.19
N SER A 200 4.07 -8.67 -3.42
CA SER A 200 3.04 -9.57 -3.92
C SER A 200 3.07 -9.60 -5.44
N THR A 201 2.58 -10.67 -6.04
CA THR A 201 2.34 -10.73 -7.47
C THR A 201 1.03 -10.04 -7.84
N LEU A 202 0.91 -9.59 -9.08
CA LEU A 202 -0.31 -8.96 -9.58
C LEU A 202 -1.52 -9.91 -9.45
N LYS A 203 -2.48 -9.49 -8.62
CA LYS A 203 -3.78 -10.16 -8.44
C LYS A 203 -4.82 -9.39 -9.24
N LEU A 204 -5.43 -10.05 -10.23
CA LEU A 204 -6.34 -9.40 -11.15
C LEU A 204 -7.79 -9.61 -10.75
N ARG A 205 -8.58 -8.55 -10.81
CA ARG A 205 -10.03 -8.62 -10.99
C ARG A 205 -10.35 -8.53 -12.48
N PHE A 206 -11.55 -8.94 -12.88
CA PHE A 206 -12.01 -8.84 -14.28
C PHE A 206 -11.80 -7.43 -14.88
N ASP A 207 -12.17 -6.39 -14.12
CA ASP A 207 -12.03 -5.01 -14.57
C ASP A 207 -10.57 -4.56 -14.67
N SER A 208 -9.71 -5.00 -13.74
CA SER A 208 -8.27 -4.68 -13.82
C SER A 208 -7.57 -5.43 -14.94
N LEU A 209 -7.94 -6.68 -15.24
CA LEU A 209 -7.39 -7.42 -16.38
C LEU A 209 -7.70 -6.69 -17.69
N LYS A 210 -8.96 -6.25 -17.85
CA LYS A 210 -9.38 -5.46 -19.02
C LYS A 210 -8.54 -4.18 -19.15
N ARG A 211 -8.40 -3.38 -18.09
CA ARG A 211 -7.57 -2.16 -18.12
C ARG A 211 -6.11 -2.44 -18.42
N MET A 212 -5.55 -3.51 -17.86
CA MET A 212 -4.15 -3.90 -18.13
C MET A 212 -3.94 -4.18 -19.62
N ILE A 213 -4.81 -4.98 -20.24
CA ILE A 213 -4.75 -5.32 -21.67
C ILE A 213 -4.98 -4.08 -22.55
N GLU A 214 -5.96 -3.23 -22.22
CA GLU A 214 -6.23 -2.01 -23.00
C GLU A 214 -5.03 -1.04 -23.03
N ASN A 215 -4.26 -0.97 -21.93
CA ASN A 215 -3.07 -0.10 -21.85
C ASN A 215 -1.78 -0.80 -22.28
N PHE A 216 -1.77 -2.13 -22.28
CA PHE A 216 -0.66 -2.99 -22.68
C PHE A 216 -1.19 -4.18 -23.49
N PRO A 217 -1.45 -4.00 -24.80
CA PRO A 217 -2.03 -5.06 -25.64
C PRO A 217 -1.16 -6.32 -25.72
N ASP A 218 0.15 -6.19 -25.49
CA ASP A 218 1.08 -7.32 -25.39
C ASP A 218 0.80 -8.23 -24.18
N LEU A 219 -0.05 -7.82 -23.24
CA LEU A 219 -0.50 -8.63 -22.10
C LEU A 219 -1.76 -9.47 -22.41
N GLU A 220 -2.20 -9.59 -23.66
CA GLU A 220 -3.37 -10.43 -24.01
C GLU A 220 -3.23 -11.87 -23.51
N TYR A 221 -1.99 -12.40 -23.49
CA TYR A 221 -1.67 -13.73 -22.95
C TYR A 221 -2.02 -13.88 -21.46
N TYR A 222 -2.23 -12.79 -20.71
CA TYR A 222 -2.67 -12.84 -19.31
C TYR A 222 -4.00 -13.58 -19.17
N ARG A 223 -4.90 -13.53 -20.17
CA ARG A 223 -6.16 -14.29 -20.10
C ARG A 223 -5.91 -15.78 -19.89
N GLN A 224 -5.02 -16.35 -20.69
CA GLN A 224 -4.65 -17.76 -20.59
C GLN A 224 -3.81 -18.04 -19.35
N LEU A 225 -2.87 -17.14 -19.02
CA LEU A 225 -1.99 -17.30 -17.87
C LEU A 225 -2.75 -17.34 -16.54
N TYR A 226 -3.68 -16.40 -16.34
CA TYR A 226 -4.49 -16.32 -15.13
C TYR A 226 -5.60 -17.37 -15.11
N ALA A 227 -6.06 -17.87 -16.26
CA ALA A 227 -6.99 -19.01 -16.33
C ALA A 227 -6.36 -20.32 -15.82
N LYS A 228 -5.04 -20.48 -15.97
CA LYS A 228 -4.26 -21.60 -15.40
C LYS A 228 -3.93 -21.42 -13.92
N GLY A 229 -4.24 -20.26 -13.35
CA GLY A 229 -3.96 -19.92 -11.96
C GLY A 229 -5.10 -20.27 -11.03
N GLU A 230 -5.18 -19.54 -9.93
CA GLU A 230 -6.18 -19.78 -8.87
C GLU A 230 -7.14 -18.59 -8.79
N LYS A 231 -8.41 -18.86 -8.53
CA LYS A 231 -9.37 -17.82 -8.16
C LYS A 231 -9.59 -17.87 -6.65
N ILE A 232 -9.14 -16.83 -5.95
CA ILE A 232 -9.34 -16.68 -4.51
C ILE A 232 -10.22 -15.47 -4.28
N GLN A 233 -11.43 -15.72 -3.78
CA GLN A 233 -12.49 -14.72 -3.67
C GLN A 233 -12.74 -14.03 -5.04
N ASN A 234 -12.61 -12.71 -5.10
CA ASN A 234 -12.85 -11.90 -6.28
C ASN A 234 -11.59 -11.60 -7.11
N SER A 235 -10.47 -12.29 -6.85
CA SER A 235 -9.21 -12.05 -7.55
C SER A 235 -8.66 -13.34 -8.17
N PHE A 236 -8.12 -13.20 -9.37
CA PHE A 236 -7.35 -14.19 -10.11
C PHE A 236 -5.88 -14.02 -9.77
N TYR A 237 -5.26 -15.12 -9.42
CA TYR A 237 -3.87 -15.25 -9.07
C TYR A 237 -3.15 -15.96 -10.20
N LEU A 238 -1.87 -15.65 -10.38
CA LEU A 238 -1.01 -16.45 -11.26
C LEU A 238 -0.88 -17.90 -10.72
N PRO A 239 -0.51 -18.86 -11.58
CA PRO A 239 -0.15 -20.21 -11.13
C PRO A 239 0.84 -20.17 -9.96
N ARG A 240 0.60 -21.00 -8.93
CA ARG A 240 1.37 -20.98 -7.67
C ARG A 240 2.88 -21.03 -7.88
N GLU A 241 3.35 -21.91 -8.76
CA GLU A 241 4.79 -22.04 -9.08
C GLU A 241 5.37 -20.76 -9.69
N TYR A 242 4.60 -20.07 -10.55
CA TYR A 242 5.05 -18.82 -11.13
C TYR A 242 5.09 -17.70 -10.09
N ARG A 243 4.11 -17.64 -9.19
CA ARG A 243 4.14 -16.71 -8.05
C ARG A 243 5.38 -16.95 -7.20
N TRP A 244 5.68 -18.21 -6.88
CA TRP A 244 6.87 -18.55 -6.12
C TRP A 244 8.17 -18.17 -6.85
N LYS A 245 8.26 -18.41 -8.17
CA LYS A 245 9.43 -17.99 -8.96
C LYS A 245 9.72 -16.50 -8.82
N ILE A 246 8.68 -15.66 -8.85
CA ILE A 246 8.79 -14.20 -8.67
C ILE A 246 9.16 -13.85 -7.23
N LEU A 247 8.41 -14.36 -6.25
CA LEU A 247 8.58 -14.00 -4.84
C LEU A 247 9.88 -14.55 -4.23
N ASN A 248 10.39 -15.67 -4.77
CA ASN A 248 11.70 -16.19 -4.38
C ASN A 248 12.83 -15.26 -4.83
N ARG A 249 12.68 -14.50 -5.93
CA ARG A 249 13.64 -13.44 -6.29
C ARG A 249 13.62 -12.30 -5.28
N VAL A 250 12.42 -11.87 -4.88
CA VAL A 250 12.25 -10.87 -3.80
C VAL A 250 12.92 -11.37 -2.51
N LYS A 251 12.63 -12.60 -2.08
CA LYS A 251 13.26 -13.23 -0.91
C LYS A 251 14.78 -13.16 -0.98
N ARG A 252 15.37 -13.67 -2.07
CA ARG A 252 16.84 -13.75 -2.20
C ARG A 252 17.49 -12.37 -2.23
N ALA A 253 16.83 -11.39 -2.85
CA ALA A 253 17.30 -10.00 -2.84
C ALA A 253 17.24 -9.40 -1.42
N CYS A 254 16.13 -9.59 -0.70
CA CYS A 254 16.02 -9.15 0.69
C CYS A 254 17.05 -9.83 1.61
N GLU A 255 17.23 -11.16 1.49
CA GLU A 255 18.22 -11.91 2.27
C GLU A 255 19.65 -11.42 2.01
N ARG A 256 19.98 -11.03 0.76
CA ARG A 256 21.29 -10.46 0.41
C ARG A 256 21.59 -9.17 1.17
N TYR A 257 20.58 -8.32 1.39
CA TYR A 257 20.70 -7.04 2.09
C TYR A 257 20.30 -7.11 3.57
N GLY A 258 20.00 -8.30 4.11
CA GLY A 258 19.57 -8.45 5.50
C GLY A 258 18.19 -7.85 5.81
N LEU A 259 17.35 -7.63 4.79
CA LEU A 259 16.05 -6.98 4.93
C LEU A 259 14.98 -7.92 5.47
N SER A 260 14.15 -7.43 6.40
CA SER A 260 12.89 -8.09 6.76
C SER A 260 11.94 -8.09 5.56
N TYR A 261 11.23 -9.19 5.29
CA TYR A 261 10.32 -9.27 4.13
C TYR A 261 9.08 -10.12 4.40
N ALA A 262 8.01 -9.83 3.65
CA ALA A 262 6.76 -10.59 3.69
C ALA A 262 6.02 -10.61 2.35
N PHE A 263 5.11 -11.58 2.19
CA PHE A 263 4.32 -11.79 0.97
C PHE A 263 2.83 -11.55 1.20
N CYS A 264 2.34 -10.39 0.74
CA CYS A 264 0.98 -9.93 0.99
C CYS A 264 -0.06 -10.79 0.27
N ARG A 265 -0.83 -11.56 1.04
CA ARG A 265 -1.91 -12.43 0.56
C ARG A 265 -1.44 -13.41 -0.53
N GLU A 266 -0.26 -13.98 -0.37
CA GLU A 266 0.30 -14.93 -1.35
C GLU A 266 0.19 -16.41 -0.92
N GLY A 267 -0.05 -16.67 0.38
CA GLY A 267 -0.09 -18.04 0.89
C GLY A 267 1.26 -18.76 0.80
N PHE A 268 2.35 -18.00 0.95
CA PHE A 268 3.71 -18.49 1.14
C PHE A 268 4.24 -17.97 2.47
N ASP A 269 5.04 -18.79 3.13
CA ASP A 269 5.64 -18.43 4.41
C ASP A 269 6.75 -17.39 4.23
N PHE A 270 6.92 -16.58 5.28
CA PHE A 270 7.99 -15.60 5.40
C PHE A 270 8.42 -15.49 6.87
N LYS A 271 9.64 -15.01 7.13
CA LYS A 271 10.23 -14.98 8.47
C LYS A 271 9.85 -13.74 9.30
N ALA A 272 9.38 -12.67 8.66
CA ALA A 272 9.04 -11.43 9.35
C ALA A 272 7.91 -11.61 10.37
N LYS A 273 7.97 -10.86 11.47
CA LYS A 273 6.99 -10.91 12.58
C LYS A 273 5.56 -10.50 12.16
N SER A 274 5.42 -9.71 11.10
CA SER A 274 4.11 -9.40 10.51
C SER A 274 4.21 -9.10 9.02
N CYS A 275 3.10 -9.32 8.31
CA CYS A 275 3.03 -9.15 6.86
C CYS A 275 3.12 -7.69 6.40
N ASP A 276 2.54 -6.78 7.17
CA ASP A 276 2.31 -5.39 6.78
C ASP A 276 3.34 -4.42 7.39
N GLY A 277 4.29 -4.92 8.16
CA GLY A 277 5.26 -4.10 8.89
C GLY A 277 4.74 -3.57 10.24
N SER A 278 3.55 -3.98 10.70
CA SER A 278 3.03 -3.59 12.04
C SER A 278 3.94 -3.92 13.22
N HIS A 279 4.92 -4.82 13.07
CA HIS A 279 5.92 -5.11 14.08
C HIS A 279 6.95 -3.98 14.27
N LEU A 280 6.98 -2.99 13.38
CA LEU A 280 7.85 -1.82 13.48
C LEU A 280 7.27 -0.72 14.38
N ILE A 281 6.01 -0.87 14.81
CA ILE A 281 5.29 0.04 15.69
C ILE A 281 4.78 -0.67 16.95
N ARG A 282 5.43 -1.75 17.37
CA ARG A 282 5.04 -2.57 18.53
C ARG A 282 6.18 -2.75 19.49
#